data_AF-A0AAI9H427-F1
#
_entry.id   AF-A0AAI9H427-F1
#
_cell.length_a   1.000
_cell.length_b   1.000
_cell.length_c   1.000
_cell.angle_alpha   90.00
_cell.angle_beta   90.00
_cell.angle_gamma   90.00
#
_symmetry.space_group_name_H-M   'P 1'
#
loop_
_entity.id
_entity.type
_entity.pdbx_description
1 polymer ?
#
loop_
_entity_poly.entity_id
_entity_poly.type
_entity_poly.pdbx_seq_one_letter_code
_entity_poly.pdbx_strand_id
1 'polypeptide(L)' 'SPVTPDGWISCSDRMPEDTKMLLAFSQGEIVAAYWNWVVNPINYKKYRAFTYLSGNILDDVTHWMPLPEPPL' A
#
# COMPACT_ATOMS: atom_id res chain seq x y z
N SER A 1 11.48 9.71 20.03
CA SER A 1 10.98 10.79 19.14
C SER A 1 9.76 10.27 18.42
N PRO A 2 8.63 10.98 18.42
CA PRO A 2 7.46 10.51 17.67
C PRO A 2 7.86 10.41 16.20
N VAL A 3 7.49 9.31 15.54
CA VAL A 3 7.71 9.10 14.12
C VAL A 3 7.10 10.30 13.39
N THR A 4 7.92 11.09 12.69
CA THR A 4 7.45 12.31 12.03
C THR A 4 6.43 11.98 10.93
N PRO A 5 5.45 12.87 10.66
CA PRO A 5 4.48 12.72 9.56
C PRO A 5 5.09 12.62 8.15
N ASP A 6 6.38 12.95 7.99
CA ASP A 6 7.05 13.15 6.69
C ASP A 6 7.20 11.87 5.83
N GLY A 7 6.91 10.69 6.37
CA GLY A 7 7.04 9.42 5.64
C GLY A 7 5.84 9.07 4.74
N TRP A 8 4.68 9.65 4.98
CA TRP A 8 3.44 9.32 4.26
C TRP A 8 3.34 10.07 2.92
N ILE A 9 2.99 9.34 1.87
CA ILE A 9 2.83 9.81 0.50
C ILE A 9 1.37 9.63 0.12
N SER A 10 0.71 10.70 -0.32
CA SER A 10 -0.64 10.61 -0.87
C SER A 10 -0.64 9.80 -2.16
N CYS A 11 -1.62 8.91 -2.31
CA CYS A 11 -1.82 8.14 -3.56
C CYS A 11 -2.09 9.04 -4.76
N SER A 12 -2.67 10.24 -4.53
CA SER A 12 -2.91 11.23 -5.59
C SER A 12 -1.63 11.92 -6.06
N ASP A 13 -0.65 12.06 -5.17
CA ASP A 13 0.64 12.66 -5.52
C ASP A 13 1.53 11.64 -6.25
N ARG A 14 1.59 10.42 -5.70
CA ARG A 14 2.42 9.35 -6.26
C ARG A 14 1.98 7.98 -5.77
N MET A 15 1.86 7.03 -6.70
CA MET A 15 1.72 5.60 -6.40
C MET A 15 3.09 4.94 -6.22
N PRO A 16 3.22 3.85 -5.44
CA PRO A 16 4.48 3.14 -5.34
C PRO A 16 4.91 2.58 -6.71
N GLU A 17 6.22 2.44 -6.94
CA GLU A 17 6.71 2.03 -8.26
C GLU A 17 6.74 0.51 -8.43
N ASP A 18 7.36 -0.19 -7.47
CA ASP A 18 7.53 -1.66 -7.55
C ASP A 18 6.55 -2.42 -6.68
N THR A 19 6.50 -3.74 -6.91
CA THR A 19 5.96 -4.66 -5.91
C THR A 19 6.84 -4.64 -4.67
N LYS A 20 6.30 -4.10 -3.59
CA LYS A 20 6.93 -4.07 -2.27
C LYS A 20 5.88 -4.08 -1.18
N MET A 21 6.28 -4.56 -0.01
CA MET A 21 5.51 -4.41 1.21
C MET A 21 5.67 -2.98 1.74
N LEU A 22 4.59 -2.40 2.21
CA LEU A 22 4.50 -1.02 2.66
C LEU A 22 3.45 -0.90 3.76
N LEU A 23 3.38 0.27 4.40
CA LEU A 23 2.25 0.65 5.22
C LEU A 23 1.27 1.45 4.37
N ALA A 24 -0.01 1.13 4.48
CA ALA A 24 -1.10 1.83 3.83
C ALA A 24 -2.06 2.38 4.88
N PHE A 25 -2.58 3.58 4.64
CA PHE A 25 -3.64 4.17 5.43
C PHE A 25 -4.96 4.07 4.65
N SER A 26 -5.88 3.29 5.19
CA SER A 26 -7.22 3.07 4.62
C SER A 26 -8.26 3.10 5.73
N GLN A 27 -9.37 3.79 5.48
CA GLN A 27 -10.53 3.84 6.37
C GLN A 27 -10.23 4.18 7.85
N GLY A 28 -9.23 5.01 8.10
CA GLY A 28 -8.85 5.42 9.46
C GLY A 28 -7.83 4.50 10.15
N GLU A 29 -7.39 3.43 9.49
CA GLU A 29 -6.46 2.44 10.04
C GLU A 29 -5.16 2.37 9.23
N ILE A 30 -4.06 2.04 9.92
CA ILE A 30 -2.76 1.73 9.31
C ILE A 30 -2.64 0.21 9.19
N VAL A 31 -2.43 -0.27 7.97
CA VAL A 31 -2.30 -1.70 7.68
C VAL A 31 -1.03 -1.99 6.88
N ALA A 32 -0.45 -3.18 7.08
CA ALA A 32 0.59 -3.69 6.19
C ALA A 32 -0.06 -4.18 4.89
N ALA A 33 0.43 -3.68 3.76
CA ALA A 33 -0.10 -3.98 2.44
C ALA A 33 1.02 -4.20 1.42
N TYR A 34 0.66 -4.81 0.30
CA TYR A 34 1.49 -4.87 -0.89
C TYR A 34 0.91 -3.97 -1.97
N TRP A 35 1.76 -3.26 -2.71
CA TRP A 35 1.39 -2.73 -4.03
C TRP A 35 1.68 -3.80 -5.06
N ASN A 36 0.66 -4.40 -5.67
CA ASN A 36 0.82 -5.63 -6.44
C ASN A 36 0.08 -5.65 -7.77
N TRP A 37 0.53 -6.53 -8.66
CA TRP A 37 -0.23 -6.86 -9.86
C TRP A 37 -1.33 -7.86 -9.50
N VAL A 38 -2.57 -7.52 -9.83
CA VAL A 38 -3.73 -8.36 -9.64
C VAL A 38 -4.34 -8.64 -11.01
N VAL A 39 -4.87 -9.84 -11.19
CA VAL A 39 -5.60 -10.25 -12.39
C VAL A 39 -7.06 -10.41 -11.99
N ASN A 40 -7.96 -9.69 -12.67
CA ASN A 40 -9.38 -9.87 -12.49
C ASN A 40 -9.77 -11.28 -12.98
N PRO A 41 -10.40 -12.13 -12.15
CA PRO A 41 -10.69 -13.52 -12.53
C PRO A 41 -11.82 -13.66 -13.56
N ILE A 42 -12.63 -12.61 -13.77
CA ILE A 42 -13.77 -12.64 -14.69
C ILE A 42 -13.33 -12.26 -16.11
N ASN A 43 -12.53 -11.20 -16.24
CA ASN A 43 -12.14 -10.64 -17.54
C ASN A 43 -10.64 -10.71 -17.85
N TYR A 44 -9.85 -11.34 -16.96
CA TYR A 44 -8.39 -11.53 -17.08
C TYR A 44 -7.56 -10.25 -17.26
N LYS A 45 -8.14 -9.07 -16.99
CA LYS A 45 -7.39 -7.82 -17.04
C LYS A 45 -6.42 -7.76 -15.87
N LYS A 46 -5.17 -7.42 -16.19
CA LYS A 46 -4.10 -7.19 -15.23
C LYS A 46 -4.04 -5.71 -14.88
N TYR A 47 -4.04 -5.39 -13.59
CA TYR A 47 -3.96 -4.02 -13.07
C TYR A 47 -3.20 -4.01 -11.74
N ARG A 48 -2.84 -2.80 -11.28
CA ARG A 48 -2.18 -2.65 -9.97
C ARG A 48 -3.21 -2.29 -8.91
N ALA A 49 -3.05 -2.88 -7.72
CA ALA A 49 -3.87 -2.58 -6.56
C ALA A 49 -3.05 -2.73 -5.28
N PHE A 50 -3.49 -2.06 -4.22
CA PHE A 50 -3.06 -2.42 -2.88
C PHE A 50 -3.75 -3.72 -2.48
N THR A 51 -3.03 -4.61 -1.79
CA THR A 51 -3.58 -5.85 -1.27
C THR A 51 -3.16 -6.04 0.18
N TYR A 52 -4.04 -6.59 1.00
CA TYR A 52 -3.65 -7.13 2.30
C TYR A 52 -2.61 -8.25 2.14
N LEU A 53 -1.96 -8.62 3.24
CA LEU A 53 -1.10 -9.80 3.32
C LEU A 53 -1.83 -11.10 2.92
N SER A 54 -3.16 -11.15 3.09
CA SER A 54 -4.00 -12.27 2.65
C SER A 54 -4.21 -12.34 1.13
N GLY A 55 -3.79 -11.32 0.38
CA GLY A 55 -4.01 -11.21 -1.07
C GLY A 55 -5.34 -10.57 -1.47
N ASN A 56 -6.23 -10.28 -0.52
CA ASN A 56 -7.45 -9.52 -0.78
C ASN A 56 -7.11 -8.09 -1.17
N ILE A 57 -7.89 -7.51 -2.09
CA ILE A 57 -7.73 -6.11 -2.49
C ILE A 57 -8.05 -5.22 -1.28
N LEU A 58 -7.20 -4.21 -1.08
CA LEU A 58 -7.39 -3.14 -0.11
C LEU A 58 -7.86 -1.91 -0.89
N ASP A 59 -9.14 -1.60 -0.75
CA ASP A 59 -9.76 -0.41 -1.35
C ASP A 59 -9.56 0.84 -0.47
N ASP A 60 -9.83 2.01 -1.05
CA ASP A 60 -9.83 3.32 -0.37
C ASP A 60 -8.51 3.71 0.33
N VAL A 61 -7.37 3.22 -0.18
CA VAL A 61 -6.06 3.66 0.31
C VAL A 61 -5.83 5.11 -0.09
N THR A 62 -5.63 5.98 0.91
CA THR A 62 -5.38 7.41 0.67
C THR A 62 -3.90 7.74 0.72
N HIS A 63 -3.15 7.10 1.62
CA HIS A 63 -1.73 7.35 1.82
C HIS A 63 -0.96 6.05 2.00
N TRP A 64 0.32 6.06 1.65
CA TRP A 64 1.24 4.95 1.87
C TRP A 64 2.61 5.44 2.33
N MET A 65 3.38 4.58 2.97
CA MET A 65 4.80 4.83 3.23
C MET A 65 5.60 3.53 3.12
N PRO A 66 6.89 3.57 2.75
CA PRO A 66 7.75 2.40 2.86
C PRO A 66 7.79 1.90 4.31
N LEU A 67 8.10 0.61 4.49
CA LEU A 67 8.34 0.08 5.82
C LEU A 67 9.52 0.83 6.47
N PRO A 68 9.43 1.15 7.78
CA PRO A 68 10.57 1.70 8.49
C PRO A 68 11.71 0.67 8.51
N GLU A 69 12.95 1.17 8.54
CA GLU A 69 14.10 0.29 8.74
C GLU A 69 14.01 -0.39 10.11
N PRO A 70 14.44 -1.66 10.21
CA PRO A 70 14.49 -2.34 11.50
C PRO A 70 15.41 -1.56 12.46
N PRO A 71 15.11 -1.56 13.77
CA PRO A 71 16.01 -0.99 14.75
C PRO A 71 17.36 -1.73 14.71
N LEU A 72 18.46 -0.96 14.80
CA LEU A 72 19.83 -1.47 14.90
C LEU A 72 20.14 -2.01 16.31
#